data_AF-A0A7X6RNS9-F1
#
_entry.id   AF-A0A7X6RNS9-F1
#
_cell.length_a   1.000
_cell.length_b   1.000
_cell.length_c   1.000
_cell.angle_alpha   90.00
_cell.angle_beta   90.00
_cell.angle_gamma   90.00
#
_symmetry.space_group_name_H-M   'P 1'
#
loop_
_entity.id
_entity.type
_entity.pdbx_description
1 polymer ?
#
loop_
_entity_poly.entity_id
_entity_poly.type
_entity_poly.pdbx_seq_one_letter_code
_entity_poly.pdbx_strand_id
1 'polypeptide(L)'
;MNASPDGPSVEDLLRWLAARPVGEIVVPGILDRADGNAVRLWMSHAHVGSPERGYLCAGDADRSGRLSLTAEGSLSRAERHVRRYADPAEGEEYVPVRLDGRFLAHGAPPARLTRARYALGPRSDPGGGVVECLELLLDDRDPLFLDPLNWDGLVLGGAGAYERWYASLFEEHRRELREVVWYP
;
A
#
# COMPACT_ATOMS: atom_id res chain seq x y z
N MET A 1 -14.95 13.46 -17.60
CA MET A 1 -13.57 13.49 -17.09
C MET A 1 -12.69 12.92 -18.18
N ASN A 2 -11.91 13.77 -18.84
CA ASN A 2 -10.93 13.31 -19.81
C ASN A 2 -9.78 12.68 -19.01
N ALA A 3 -9.48 11.41 -19.29
CA ALA A 3 -8.30 10.76 -18.73
C ALA A 3 -7.05 11.43 -19.31
N SER A 4 -6.16 11.91 -18.46
CA SER A 4 -4.79 12.20 -18.87
C SER A 4 -4.14 10.91 -19.41
N PRO A 5 -3.28 10.99 -20.43
CA PRO A 5 -2.56 9.84 -20.97
C PRO A 5 -1.60 9.20 -19.94
N ASP A 6 -1.27 9.94 -18.90
CA ASP A 6 -0.53 9.50 -17.71
C ASP A 6 -1.55 9.33 -16.57
N GLY A 7 -1.41 8.29 -15.75
CA GLY A 7 -2.33 7.98 -14.64
C GLY A 7 -2.52 9.13 -13.63
N PRO A 8 -3.36 8.96 -12.59
CA PRO A 8 -3.50 9.98 -11.56
C PRO A 8 -2.18 10.21 -10.82
N SER A 9 -1.86 11.47 -10.55
CA SER A 9 -0.66 11.82 -9.78
C SER A 9 -0.76 11.32 -8.33
N VAL A 10 0.38 11.23 -7.65
CA VAL A 10 0.43 10.89 -6.21
C VAL A 10 -0.47 11.83 -5.41
N GLU A 11 -0.41 13.13 -5.65
CA GLU A 11 -1.25 14.09 -4.92
C GLU A 11 -2.74 13.93 -5.22
N ASP A 12 -3.13 13.59 -6.44
CA ASP A 12 -4.53 13.31 -6.77
C ASP A 12 -5.06 12.07 -6.05
N LEU A 13 -4.23 11.03 -5.93
CA LEU A 13 -4.54 9.82 -5.17
C LEU A 13 -4.63 10.08 -3.67
N LEU A 14 -3.71 10.88 -3.11
CA LEU A 14 -3.73 11.26 -1.70
C LEU A 14 -4.95 12.14 -1.37
N ARG A 15 -5.26 13.12 -2.24
CA ARG A 15 -6.48 13.94 -2.11
C ARG A 15 -7.74 13.10 -2.22
N TRP A 16 -7.75 12.11 -3.13
CA TRP A 16 -8.84 11.16 -3.27
C TRP A 16 -9.03 10.32 -1.98
N LEU A 17 -7.94 9.86 -1.36
CA LEU A 17 -7.98 9.10 -0.12
C LEU A 17 -8.42 9.97 1.07
N ALA A 18 -7.88 11.18 1.21
CA ALA A 18 -8.20 12.10 2.31
C ALA A 18 -9.66 12.60 2.31
N ALA A 19 -10.31 12.63 1.15
CA ALA A 19 -11.73 12.97 1.06
C ALA A 19 -12.67 11.88 1.63
N ARG A 20 -12.12 10.76 2.13
CA ARG A 20 -12.86 9.56 2.52
C ARG A 20 -12.36 9.01 3.86
N PRO A 21 -13.22 8.33 4.63
CA PRO A 21 -12.78 7.51 5.76
C PRO A 21 -12.01 6.27 5.29
N VAL A 22 -10.98 5.91 6.04
CA VAL A 22 -10.21 4.65 5.93
C VAL A 22 -10.71 3.71 7.01
N GLY A 23 -11.34 2.61 6.59
CA GLY A 23 -11.85 1.58 7.50
C GLY A 23 -11.00 0.31 7.49
N GLU A 24 -10.26 0.07 6.41
CA GLU A 24 -9.56 -1.20 6.20
C GLU A 24 -8.16 -0.97 5.62
N ILE A 25 -7.22 -1.77 6.09
CA ILE A 25 -5.91 -2.00 5.48
C ILE A 25 -5.89 -3.48 5.10
N VAL A 26 -5.83 -3.77 3.80
CA VAL A 26 -5.98 -5.13 3.27
C VAL A 26 -4.75 -5.50 2.48
N VAL A 27 -4.27 -6.72 2.68
CA VAL A 27 -3.26 -7.36 1.83
C VAL A 27 -3.88 -8.64 1.28
N PRO A 28 -3.69 -8.96 -0.01
CA PRO A 28 -4.22 -10.19 -0.55
C PRO A 28 -3.46 -11.39 0.03
N GLY A 29 -4.15 -12.52 0.21
CA GLY A 29 -3.56 -13.75 0.73
C GLY A 29 -4.12 -14.99 0.05
N ILE A 30 -3.47 -16.11 0.33
CA ILE A 30 -3.90 -17.46 -0.05
C ILE A 30 -4.23 -18.20 1.24
N LEU A 31 -5.46 -18.69 1.34
CA LEU A 31 -5.90 -19.61 2.37
C LEU A 31 -5.72 -21.04 1.84
N ASP A 32 -4.95 -21.84 2.54
CA ASP A 32 -4.78 -23.27 2.28
C ASP A 32 -5.66 -24.08 3.23
N ARG A 33 -6.75 -24.65 2.71
CA ARG A 33 -7.67 -25.47 3.51
C ARG A 33 -7.12 -26.87 3.80
N ALA A 34 -6.18 -27.37 3.00
CA ALA A 34 -5.54 -28.66 3.23
C ALA A 34 -4.51 -28.58 4.36
N ASP A 35 -3.82 -27.45 4.50
CA ASP A 35 -2.88 -27.15 5.59
C ASP A 35 -3.58 -26.46 6.79
N GLY A 36 -4.71 -27.02 7.23
CA GLY A 36 -5.36 -26.57 8.47
C GLY A 36 -5.86 -25.12 8.48
N ASN A 37 -6.16 -24.54 7.32
CA ASN A 37 -6.53 -23.13 7.13
C ASN A 37 -5.35 -22.16 7.33
N ALA A 38 -4.13 -22.58 6.97
CA ALA A 38 -2.98 -21.68 6.94
C ALA A 38 -3.22 -20.53 5.95
N VAL A 39 -2.86 -19.30 6.35
CA VAL A 39 -2.97 -18.12 5.49
C VAL A 39 -1.58 -17.61 5.16
N ARG A 40 -1.24 -17.61 3.87
CA ARG A 40 -0.01 -17.03 3.34
C ARG A 40 -0.31 -15.65 2.75
N LEU A 41 0.34 -14.62 3.29
CA LEU A 41 0.21 -13.26 2.76
C LEU A 41 0.91 -13.15 1.40
N TRP A 42 0.23 -12.53 0.44
CA TRP A 42 0.75 -12.20 -0.86
C TRP A 42 1.15 -10.73 -0.89
N MET A 43 2.32 -10.42 -0.34
CA MET A 43 2.82 -9.05 -0.10
C MET A 43 3.23 -8.31 -1.40
N SER A 44 2.46 -8.43 -2.48
CA SER A 44 2.74 -7.70 -3.73
C SER A 44 2.12 -6.30 -3.75
N HIS A 45 1.00 -6.12 -3.05
CA HIS A 45 0.27 -4.86 -2.96
C HIS A 45 -0.43 -4.77 -1.60
N ALA A 46 -0.72 -3.55 -1.15
CA ALA A 46 -1.61 -3.26 -0.02
C ALA A 46 -2.69 -2.27 -0.46
N HIS A 47 -3.86 -2.41 0.16
CA HIS A 47 -5.06 -1.64 -0.13
C HIS A 47 -5.49 -0.88 1.12
N VAL A 48 -5.61 0.44 1.02
CA VAL A 48 -5.98 1.32 2.13
C VAL A 48 -7.25 2.08 1.75
N GLY A 49 -8.35 1.88 2.48
CA GLY A 49 -9.62 2.54 2.15
C GLY A 49 -10.84 1.90 2.79
N SER A 50 -11.94 1.81 2.04
CA SER A 50 -13.16 1.13 2.48
C SER A 50 -13.88 0.45 1.31
N PRO A 51 -14.61 -0.66 1.54
CA PRO A 51 -15.34 -1.36 0.48
C PRO A 51 -16.33 -0.47 -0.30
N GLU A 52 -16.96 0.49 0.38
CA GLU A 52 -18.00 1.36 -0.20
C GLU A 52 -17.42 2.53 -1.00
N ARG A 53 -16.14 2.86 -0.76
CA ARG A 53 -15.50 4.06 -1.31
C ARG A 53 -14.29 3.74 -2.19
N GLY A 54 -13.85 2.49 -2.20
CA GLY A 54 -12.67 2.01 -2.90
C GLY A 54 -11.41 2.07 -2.03
N TYR A 55 -10.29 1.74 -2.64
CA TYR A 55 -8.98 1.64 -2.02
C TYR A 55 -7.93 2.44 -2.78
N LEU A 56 -7.00 3.04 -2.03
CA LEU A 56 -5.67 3.32 -2.54
C LEU A 56 -4.91 2.00 -2.54
N CYS A 57 -4.52 1.53 -3.71
CA CYS A 57 -3.66 0.38 -3.91
C CYS A 57 -2.22 0.87 -4.05
N ALA A 58 -1.30 0.32 -3.28
CA ALA A 58 0.12 0.54 -3.39
C ALA A 58 0.81 -0.81 -3.59
N GLY A 59 1.61 -0.96 -4.64
CA GLY A 59 2.39 -2.18 -4.81
C GLY A 59 3.51 -2.05 -5.83
N ASP A 60 4.29 -3.12 -5.95
CA ASP A 60 5.44 -3.20 -6.84
C ASP A 60 5.28 -4.37 -7.81
N ALA A 61 4.29 -4.24 -8.71
CA ALA A 61 3.92 -5.31 -9.65
C ALA A 61 5.10 -5.80 -10.50
N ASP A 62 6.01 -4.89 -10.86
CA ASP A 62 7.15 -5.17 -11.74
C ASP A 62 8.44 -5.48 -10.97
N ARG A 63 8.39 -5.58 -9.62
CA ARG A 63 9.57 -5.77 -8.75
C ARG A 63 10.66 -4.74 -9.04
N SER A 64 10.23 -3.51 -9.30
CA SER A 64 11.04 -2.37 -9.67
C SER A 64 11.78 -1.75 -8.48
N GLY A 65 11.44 -2.17 -7.25
CA GLY A 65 11.87 -1.56 -6.00
C GLY A 65 11.17 -0.22 -5.75
N ARG A 66 10.01 0.03 -6.36
CA ARG A 66 9.21 1.26 -6.24
C ARG A 66 7.74 0.94 -6.08
N LEU A 67 7.01 1.82 -5.42
CA LEU A 67 5.57 1.75 -5.32
C LEU A 67 4.92 2.40 -6.53
N SER A 68 4.03 1.67 -7.19
CA SER A 68 2.99 2.22 -8.05
C SER A 68 1.72 2.37 -7.24
N LEU A 69 1.16 3.58 -7.22
CA LEU A 69 -0.06 3.93 -6.53
C LEU A 69 -1.21 4.01 -7.54
N THR A 70 -2.35 3.38 -7.22
CA THR A 70 -3.58 3.50 -8.03
C THR A 70 -4.81 3.55 -7.14
N ALA A 71 -5.89 4.19 -7.62
CA ALA A 71 -7.20 4.08 -6.98
C ALA A 71 -7.97 2.89 -7.58
N GLU A 72 -8.49 2.01 -6.73
CA GLU A 72 -9.23 0.83 -7.13
C GLU A 72 -10.62 0.83 -6.49
N GLY A 73 -11.67 0.55 -7.27
CA GLY A 73 -13.04 0.48 -6.75
C GLY A 73 -13.34 -0.77 -5.93
N SER A 74 -12.52 -1.82 -6.06
CA SER A 74 -12.66 -3.11 -5.38
C SER A 74 -11.33 -3.86 -5.35
N LEU A 75 -11.29 -4.99 -4.63
CA LEU A 75 -10.12 -5.88 -4.58
C LEU A 75 -10.02 -6.85 -5.77
N SER A 76 -10.86 -6.71 -6.80
CA SER A 76 -10.97 -7.68 -7.90
C SER A 76 -9.67 -7.81 -8.72
N ARG A 77 -8.84 -6.77 -8.78
CA ARG A 77 -7.52 -6.87 -9.43
C ARG A 77 -6.57 -7.75 -8.61
N ALA A 78 -6.52 -7.53 -7.30
CA ALA A 78 -5.71 -8.33 -6.38
C ALA A 78 -6.15 -9.80 -6.38
N GLU A 79 -7.46 -10.05 -6.33
CA GLU A 79 -8.04 -11.38 -6.43
C GLU A 79 -7.64 -12.11 -7.72
N ARG A 80 -7.81 -11.46 -8.89
CA ARG A 80 -7.39 -12.05 -10.17
C ARG A 80 -5.88 -12.32 -10.23
N HIS A 81 -5.07 -11.48 -9.58
CA HIS A 81 -3.63 -11.67 -9.52
C HIS A 81 -3.28 -12.91 -8.69
N VAL A 82 -3.79 -13.01 -7.46
CA VAL A 82 -3.50 -14.13 -6.55
C VAL A 82 -4.07 -15.45 -7.06
N ARG A 83 -5.26 -15.46 -7.67
CA ARG A 83 -5.84 -16.67 -8.26
C ARG A 83 -5.01 -17.31 -9.37
N ARG A 84 -4.00 -16.61 -9.93
CA ARG A 84 -3.03 -17.22 -10.86
C ARG A 84 -2.02 -18.13 -10.18
N TYR A 85 -1.88 -18.01 -8.86
CA TYR A 85 -0.88 -18.69 -8.05
C TYR A 85 -1.50 -19.63 -7.00
N ALA A 86 -2.77 -19.43 -6.65
CA ALA A 86 -3.51 -20.39 -5.84
C ALA A 86 -3.86 -21.63 -6.67
N ASP A 87 -3.72 -22.81 -6.08
CA ASP A 87 -4.15 -24.09 -6.64
C ASP A 87 -5.46 -24.57 -5.98
N PRO A 88 -6.63 -24.38 -6.62
CA PRO A 88 -7.91 -24.85 -6.08
C PRO A 88 -7.98 -26.37 -5.93
N ALA A 89 -7.17 -27.15 -6.66
CA ALA A 89 -7.15 -28.61 -6.53
C ALA A 89 -6.51 -29.05 -5.20
N GLU A 90 -5.58 -28.26 -4.68
CA GLU A 90 -4.95 -28.44 -3.35
C GLU A 90 -5.73 -27.71 -2.23
N GLY A 91 -6.89 -27.12 -2.55
CA GLY A 91 -7.70 -26.40 -1.57
C GLY A 91 -7.22 -24.98 -1.26
N GLU A 92 -6.35 -24.41 -2.10
CA GLU A 92 -5.93 -23.01 -1.98
C GLU A 92 -6.98 -22.05 -2.58
N GLU A 93 -7.31 -20.98 -1.85
CA GLU A 93 -8.22 -19.94 -2.32
C GLU A 93 -7.74 -18.53 -1.96
N TYR A 94 -8.15 -17.54 -2.77
CA TYR A 94 -7.90 -16.13 -2.46
C TYR A 94 -8.68 -15.71 -1.20
N VAL A 95 -8.00 -14.99 -0.30
CA VAL A 95 -8.63 -14.34 0.85
C VAL A 95 -8.10 -12.91 1.01
N PRO A 96 -8.97 -11.91 1.22
CA PRO A 96 -8.52 -10.58 1.64
C PRO A 96 -8.13 -10.63 3.12
N VAL A 97 -6.85 -10.38 3.43
CA VAL A 97 -6.38 -10.37 4.81
C VAL A 97 -6.37 -8.95 5.34
N ARG A 98 -7.22 -8.70 6.35
CA ARG A 98 -7.33 -7.40 7.00
C ARG A 98 -6.27 -7.26 8.09
N LEU A 99 -5.53 -6.15 8.03
CA LEU A 99 -4.46 -5.79 8.96
C LEU A 99 -4.81 -4.53 9.76
N ASP A 100 -6.07 -4.08 9.73
CA ASP A 100 -6.56 -2.93 10.50
C ASP A 100 -6.23 -3.07 11.98
N GLY A 101 -6.38 -4.27 12.56
CA GLY A 101 -6.05 -4.50 13.96
C GLY A 101 -4.57 -4.29 14.34
N ARG A 102 -3.67 -4.24 13.35
CA ARG A 102 -2.25 -3.99 13.54
C ARG A 102 -1.86 -2.51 13.37
N PHE A 103 -2.62 -1.77 12.58
CA PHE A 103 -2.24 -0.43 12.11
C PHE A 103 -3.25 0.66 12.45
N LEU A 104 -4.49 0.30 12.82
CA LEU A 104 -5.54 1.22 13.26
C LEU A 104 -5.86 0.95 14.73
N ALA A 105 -6.12 2.02 15.49
CA ALA A 105 -6.57 1.86 16.87
C ALA A 105 -7.92 1.12 16.94
N HIS A 106 -7.97 0.05 17.74
CA HIS A 106 -9.19 -0.76 17.92
C HIS A 106 -10.38 0.07 18.42
N GLY A 107 -11.54 -0.12 17.79
CA GLY A 107 -12.81 0.49 18.20
C GLY A 107 -12.94 1.99 17.88
N ALA A 108 -11.97 2.58 17.18
CA ALA A 108 -12.06 3.94 16.68
C ALA A 108 -13.01 4.02 15.46
N PRO A 109 -13.65 5.18 15.21
CA PRO A 109 -14.30 5.43 13.94
C PRO A 109 -13.30 5.26 12.78
N PRO A 110 -13.78 5.07 11.54
CA PRO A 110 -12.91 5.05 10.37
C PRO A 110 -11.99 6.29 10.34
N ALA A 111 -10.70 6.04 10.21
CA ALA A 111 -9.67 7.06 10.35
C ALA A 111 -9.60 7.96 9.10
N ARG A 112 -9.09 9.17 9.24
CA ARG A 112 -8.88 10.09 8.12
C ARG A 112 -7.40 10.26 7.83
N LEU A 113 -7.05 10.34 6.55
CA LEU A 113 -5.70 10.76 6.18
C LEU A 113 -5.47 12.21 6.61
N THR A 114 -4.47 12.43 7.43
CA THR A 114 -4.11 13.76 8.00
C THR A 114 -2.79 14.26 7.43
N ARG A 115 -1.89 13.34 7.07
CA ARG A 115 -0.62 13.65 6.42
C ARG A 115 -0.15 12.44 5.62
N ALA A 116 0.58 12.69 4.54
CA ALA A 116 1.36 11.67 3.86
C ALA A 116 2.81 12.11 3.72
N ARG A 117 3.75 11.16 3.72
CA ARG A 117 5.16 11.38 3.39
C ARG A 117 5.58 10.35 2.37
N TYR A 118 6.33 10.76 1.36
CA TYR A 118 6.87 9.82 0.37
C TYR A 118 8.26 10.28 -0.09
N ALA A 119 9.09 9.32 -0.47
CA ALA A 119 10.41 9.60 -1.03
C ALA A 119 10.38 9.52 -2.55
N LEU A 120 11.09 10.44 -3.20
CA LEU A 120 11.29 10.47 -4.64
C LEU A 120 12.77 10.28 -4.95
N GLY A 121 13.09 9.25 -5.73
CA GLY A 121 14.40 9.02 -6.30
C GLY A 121 14.48 9.36 -7.79
N PRO A 122 15.63 9.14 -8.44
CA PRO A 122 15.86 9.49 -9.86
C PRO A 122 14.91 8.82 -10.86
N ARG A 123 14.25 7.72 -10.45
CA ARG A 123 13.32 6.95 -11.28
C ARG A 123 11.88 6.97 -10.76
N SER A 124 11.60 7.80 -9.75
CA SER A 124 10.23 8.07 -9.33
C SER A 124 9.54 8.95 -10.37
N ASP A 125 8.23 8.75 -10.52
CA ASP A 125 7.36 9.56 -11.36
C ASP A 125 6.11 9.93 -10.56
N PRO A 126 6.14 11.03 -9.79
CA PRO A 126 5.00 11.43 -8.99
C PRO A 126 3.79 11.83 -9.84
N GLY A 127 3.99 12.20 -11.11
CA GLY A 127 2.91 12.48 -12.05
C GLY A 127 2.17 11.21 -12.48
N GLY A 128 2.90 10.10 -12.61
CA GLY A 128 2.36 8.77 -12.88
C GLY A 128 2.07 7.90 -11.65
N GLY A 129 2.12 8.46 -10.43
CA GLY A 129 1.82 7.72 -9.20
C GLY A 129 2.93 6.80 -8.71
N VAL A 130 4.19 7.02 -9.12
CA VAL A 130 5.34 6.17 -8.77
C VAL A 130 6.27 6.86 -7.76
N VAL A 131 6.52 6.21 -6.62
CA VAL A 131 7.38 6.71 -5.52
C VAL A 131 8.28 5.61 -4.98
N GLU A 132 9.35 5.96 -4.27
CA GLU A 132 10.23 4.95 -3.65
C GLU A 132 9.57 4.29 -2.43
N CYS A 133 8.83 5.05 -1.63
CA CYS A 133 8.08 4.56 -0.47
C CYS A 133 6.96 5.53 -0.08
N LEU A 134 6.03 5.11 0.77
CA LEU A 134 4.89 5.91 1.22
C LEU A 134 4.60 5.69 2.70
N GLU A 135 4.48 6.75 3.48
CA GLU A 135 3.91 6.77 4.83
C GLU A 135 2.60 7.54 4.81
N LEU A 136 1.54 6.94 5.34
CA LEU A 136 0.23 7.56 5.57
C LEU A 136 0.05 7.74 7.07
N LEU A 137 -0.26 8.95 7.51
CA LEU A 137 -0.64 9.23 8.89
C LEU A 137 -2.15 9.38 8.99
N LEU A 138 -2.78 8.47 9.73
CA LEU A 138 -4.21 8.45 9.93
C LEU A 138 -4.56 9.04 11.30
N ASP A 139 -5.48 10.01 11.34
CA ASP A 139 -5.92 10.76 12.53
C ASP A 139 -4.76 11.26 13.42
N ASP A 140 -3.67 11.73 12.81
CA ASP A 140 -2.44 12.20 13.48
C ASP A 140 -1.78 11.19 14.45
N ARG A 141 -2.18 9.91 14.41
CA ARG A 141 -1.80 8.91 15.42
C ARG A 141 -1.26 7.63 14.82
N ASP A 142 -1.87 7.16 13.74
CA ASP A 142 -1.74 5.80 13.25
C ASP A 142 -0.96 5.80 11.92
N PRO A 143 0.40 5.71 11.95
CA PRO A 143 1.21 5.68 10.75
C PRO A 143 1.19 4.30 10.09
N LEU A 144 1.01 4.28 8.78
CA LEU A 144 1.19 3.13 7.90
C LEU A 144 2.28 3.44 6.88
N PHE A 145 3.42 2.78 7.04
CA PHE A 145 4.55 2.83 6.11
C PHE A 145 4.50 1.65 5.13
N LEU A 146 4.77 1.93 3.86
CA LEU A 146 4.75 1.02 2.72
C LEU A 146 6.11 1.11 2.02
N ASP A 147 6.82 -0.02 1.95
CA ASP A 147 8.17 -0.10 1.40
C ASP A 147 8.31 -1.26 0.40
N PRO A 148 8.65 -1.00 -0.87
CA PRO A 148 8.82 -2.03 -1.88
C PRO A 148 10.17 -2.78 -1.80
N LEU A 149 11.12 -2.36 -0.95
CA LEU A 149 12.53 -2.77 -1.01
C LEU A 149 12.87 -4.17 -0.44
N ASN A 150 11.94 -5.11 -0.41
CA ASN A 150 12.28 -6.50 -0.07
C ASN A 150 12.10 -7.48 -1.22
N TRP A 151 13.00 -8.45 -1.31
CA TRP A 151 13.01 -9.50 -2.35
C TRP A 151 11.73 -10.35 -2.31
N ASP A 152 11.06 -10.37 -1.15
CA ASP A 152 9.82 -11.08 -0.86
C ASP A 152 8.56 -10.18 -0.93
N GLY A 153 8.69 -8.96 -1.45
CA GLY A 153 7.59 -8.03 -1.69
C GLY A 153 7.53 -6.84 -0.72
N LEU A 154 6.38 -6.20 -0.71
CA LEU A 154 6.02 -5.02 0.06
C LEU A 154 6.14 -5.27 1.58
N VAL A 155 6.82 -4.38 2.27
CA VAL A 155 6.89 -4.34 3.74
C VAL A 155 5.92 -3.29 4.25
N LEU A 156 5.15 -3.67 5.28
CA LEU A 156 4.28 -2.76 6.01
C LEU A 156 4.89 -2.46 7.38
N GLY A 157 5.02 -1.17 7.71
CA GLY A 157 5.60 -0.68 8.95
C GLY A 157 4.65 0.27 9.68
N GLY A 158 4.77 0.33 11.01
CA GLY A 158 4.10 1.33 11.85
C GLY A 158 5.06 2.46 12.23
N ALA A 159 4.87 3.02 13.42
CA ALA A 159 5.67 4.14 13.91
C ALA A 159 7.19 3.92 13.80
N GLY A 160 7.88 4.96 13.30
CA GLY A 160 9.34 4.95 13.13
C GLY A 160 9.84 4.13 11.94
N ALA A 161 8.96 3.48 11.17
CA ALA A 161 9.39 2.61 10.07
C ALA A 161 9.99 3.42 8.92
N TYR A 162 9.42 4.58 8.58
CA TYR A 162 9.99 5.49 7.59
C TYR A 162 11.39 5.93 7.99
N GLU A 163 11.58 6.34 9.24
CA GLU A 163 12.88 6.82 9.74
C GLU A 163 13.93 5.71 9.73
N ARG A 164 13.55 4.49 10.14
CA ARG A 164 14.46 3.33 10.08
C ARG A 164 14.81 2.97 8.64
N TRP A 165 13.83 3.00 7.73
CA TRP A 165 14.05 2.79 6.31
C TRP A 165 15.04 3.83 5.78
N TYR A 166 14.75 5.12 5.98
CA TYR A 166 15.62 6.21 5.51
C TYR A 166 17.03 6.11 6.10
N ALA A 167 17.17 5.75 7.38
CA ALA A 167 18.46 5.57 8.03
C ALA A 167 19.25 4.34 7.54
N SER A 168 18.57 3.32 7.02
CA SER A 168 19.19 2.08 6.54
C SER A 168 19.87 2.21 5.17
N LEU A 169 19.52 3.27 4.43
CA LEU A 169 20.03 3.52 3.09
C LEU A 169 21.48 4.04 3.14
N PHE A 170 22.30 3.58 2.19
CA PHE A 170 23.65 4.11 1.98
C PHE A 170 23.63 5.62 1.71
N GLU A 171 24.69 6.33 2.10
CA GLU A 171 24.75 7.80 2.00
C GLU A 171 24.48 8.34 0.60
N GLU A 172 25.04 7.71 -0.43
CA GLU A 172 24.85 8.11 -1.82
C GLU A 172 23.37 8.02 -2.20
N HIS A 173 22.73 6.90 -1.88
CA HIS A 173 21.32 6.71 -2.18
C HIS A 173 20.43 7.70 -1.40
N ARG A 174 20.73 7.95 -0.13
CA ARG A 174 20.01 8.96 0.68
C ARG A 174 20.07 10.36 0.08
N ARG A 175 21.21 10.77 -0.47
CA ARG A 175 21.40 12.09 -1.08
C ARG A 175 20.61 12.28 -2.37
N GLU A 176 20.27 11.19 -3.04
CA GLU A 176 19.44 11.19 -4.25
C GLU A 176 17.94 11.24 -3.94
N LEU A 177 17.55 10.92 -2.71
CA LEU A 177 16.15 10.94 -2.29
C LEU A 177 15.71 12.34 -1.88
N ARG A 178 14.58 12.77 -2.44
CA ARG A 178 13.82 13.92 -1.98
C ARG A 178 12.60 13.46 -1.21
N GLU A 179 12.50 13.80 0.07
CA GLU A 179 11.27 13.64 0.84
C GLU A 179 10.24 14.70 0.41
N VAL A 180 8.98 14.28 0.27
CA VAL A 180 7.83 15.15 0.10
C VAL A 180 6.85 14.87 1.23
N VAL A 181 6.37 15.94 1.87
CA VAL A 181 5.33 15.89 2.88
C VAL A 181 4.09 16.55 2.30
N TRP A 182 2.97 15.85 2.35
CA TRP A 182 1.69 16.28 1.82
C TRP A 182 0.63 16.34 2.92
N TYR A 183 -0.26 17.32 2.81
CA TYR A 183 -1.39 17.55 3.72
C TYR A 183 -2.70 17.71 2.89
N PRO A 184 -3.85 17.22 3.39
CA PRO A 184 -5.16 17.36 2.74
C PRO A 184 -5.63 18.80 2.50
#